data_AF-A0A4Q3APD0-F1
#
_entry.id   AF-A0A4Q3APD0-F1
#
_cell.length_a   1.000
_cell.length_b   1.000
_cell.length_c   1.000
_cell.angle_alpha   90.00
_cell.angle_beta   90.00
_cell.angle_gamma   90.00
#
_symmetry.space_group_name_H-M   'P 1'
#
loop_
_entity.id
_entity.type
_entity.pdbx_description
1 polymer ?
#
loop_
_entity_poly.entity_id
_entity_poly.type
_entity_poly.pdbx_seq_one_letter_code
_entity_poly.pdbx_strand_id
1 'polypeptide(L)' 'MRRGDRLASFSFVAPFLAVYLLILIYPLLAGIGLSMTRVDLFGGGSFVGFENYVRLAGDPVFH' A
#
# COMPACT_ATOMS: atom_id res chain seq x y z
N MET A 1 -11.37 27.92 23.69
CA MET A 1 -10.95 27.50 22.33
C MET A 1 -12.18 27.32 21.46
N ARG A 2 -12.47 28.28 20.56
CA ARG A 2 -13.65 28.23 19.69
C ARG A 2 -13.43 27.18 18.58
N ARG A 3 -14.48 26.49 18.11
CA ARG A 3 -14.37 25.42 17.08
C ARG A 3 -13.68 25.91 15.78
N GLY A 4 -13.83 27.19 15.43
CA GLY A 4 -13.18 27.81 14.26
C GLY A 4 -11.65 27.83 14.32
N ASP A 5 -11.07 28.00 15.52
CA ASP A 5 -9.62 28.08 15.71
C ASP A 5 -8.94 26.71 15.48
N ARG A 6 -9.66 25.62 15.79
CA ARG A 6 -9.19 24.24 15.57
C ARG A 6 -9.16 23.89 14.09
N LEU A 7 -10.20 24.25 13.33
CA LEU A 7 -10.25 23.99 11.89
C LEU A 7 -9.15 24.76 11.14
N ALA A 8 -8.92 26.02 11.50
CA ALA A 8 -7.82 26.82 10.94
C ALA A 8 -6.43 26.22 11.24
N SER A 9 -6.27 25.61 12.42
CA SER A 9 -5.02 24.95 12.82
C SER A 9 -4.77 23.65 12.05
N PHE A 10 -5.81 22.86 11.76
CA PHE A 10 -5.67 21.65 10.95
C PHE A 10 -5.29 21.96 9.50
N SER A 11 -5.78 23.07 8.94
CA SER A 11 -5.43 23.51 7.57
C SER A 11 -3.92 23.67 7.38
N PHE A 12 -3.21 24.10 8.41
CA PHE A 12 -1.76 24.32 8.37
C PHE A 12 -0.98 23.00 8.30
N VAL A 13 -1.43 21.97 9.04
CA VAL A 13 -0.75 20.66 9.13
C VAL A 13 -1.24 19.69 8.03
N ALA A 14 -2.44 19.89 7.51
CA ALA A 14 -3.05 19.06 6.46
C ALA A 14 -2.18 18.80 5.22
N PRO A 15 -1.51 19.80 4.59
CA PRO A 15 -0.70 19.54 3.40
C PRO A 15 0.50 18.63 3.70
N PHE A 16 1.15 18.81 4.84
CA PHE A 16 2.23 17.92 5.29
C PHE A 16 1.71 16.49 5.50
N LEU A 17 0.61 16.34 6.22
CA LEU A 17 0.01 15.02 6.47
C LEU A 17 -0.45 14.34 5.19
N ALA A 18 -0.98 15.09 4.22
CA ALA A 18 -1.40 14.55 2.94
C ALA A 18 -0.21 13.96 2.18
N VAL A 19 0.91 14.69 2.08
CA VAL A 19 2.13 14.20 1.43
C VAL A 19 2.73 13.03 2.20
N TYR A 20 2.79 13.11 3.53
CA TYR A 20 3.28 12.03 4.39
C TYR A 20 2.49 10.73 4.19
N LEU A 21 1.16 10.82 4.23
CA LEU A 21 0.27 9.68 3.98
C LEU A 21 0.39 9.18 2.55
N LEU A 22 0.56 10.05 1.55
CA LEU A 22 0.76 9.63 0.17
C LEU A 22 2.05 8.81 0.03
N ILE A 23 3.15 9.27 0.62
CA ILE A 23 4.43 8.55 0.61
C ILE A 23 4.32 7.20 1.31
N LEU A 24 3.50 7.05 2.35
CA LEU A 24 3.29 5.78 3.04
C LEU A 24 2.32 4.84 2.30
N ILE A 25 1.16 5.35 1.90
CA ILE A 25 0.06 4.55 1.36
C ILE A 25 0.39 4.08 -0.06
N TYR A 26 0.99 4.94 -0.89
CA TYR A 26 1.31 4.60 -2.27
C TYR A 26 2.18 3.34 -2.42
N PRO A 27 3.37 3.22 -1.79
CA PRO A 27 4.19 2.02 -1.90
C PRO A 27 3.53 0.79 -1.27
N LEU A 28 2.70 0.98 -0.25
CA LEU A 28 1.97 -0.11 0.40
C LEU A 28 0.92 -0.70 -0.54
N LEU A 29 0.14 0.16 -1.22
CA LEU A 29 -0.80 -0.26 -2.26
C LEU A 29 -0.07 -0.87 -3.46
N ALA A 30 1.06 -0.30 -3.88
CA ALA A 30 1.88 -0.87 -4.94
C ALA A 30 2.39 -2.27 -4.58
N GLY A 31 2.84 -2.47 -3.34
CA GLY A 31 3.27 -3.77 -2.82
C GLY A 31 2.13 -4.79 -2.79
N ILE A 32 0.92 -4.38 -2.38
CA ILE A 32 -0.28 -5.23 -2.45
C ILE A 32 -0.63 -5.56 -3.92
N GLY A 33 -0.50 -4.61 -4.83
CA GLY A 33 -0.68 -4.87 -6.26
C GLY A 33 0.33 -5.89 -6.80
N LEU A 34 1.60 -5.75 -6.41
CA LEU A 34 2.68 -6.67 -6.77
C LEU A 34 2.51 -8.07 -6.17
N SER A 35 1.98 -8.19 -4.95
CA SER A 35 1.74 -9.51 -4.34
C SER A 35 0.63 -10.28 -5.06
N MET A 36 -0.25 -9.60 -5.79
CA MET A 36 -1.28 -10.20 -6.64
C MET A 36 -0.82 -10.44 -8.09
N THR A 37 0.41 -10.09 -8.44
CA THR A 37 1.00 -10.36 -9.75
C THR A 37 2.10 -11.42 -9.65
N ARG A 38 2.24 -12.21 -10.69
CA ARG A 38 3.40 -13.08 -10.91
C ARG A 38 4.34 -12.33 -11.82
N VAL A 39 5.51 -11.96 -11.30
CA VAL A 39 6.55 -11.22 -12.02
C VAL A 39 7.75 -12.13 -12.22
N ASP A 40 8.14 -12.32 -13.47
CA ASP A 40 9.37 -13.04 -13.83
C ASP A 40 10.54 -12.06 -13.98
N LEU A 41 11.75 -12.52 -13.66
CA LEU A 41 12.99 -11.73 -13.73
C LEU A 41 13.29 -11.15 -15.12
N PHE A 42 12.71 -11.72 -16.18
CA PHE A 42 12.94 -11.34 -17.57
C PHE A 42 11.76 -10.62 -18.24
N GLY A 43 10.82 -10.08 -17.45
CA GLY A 43 9.97 -8.99 -17.93
C GLY A 43 8.51 -9.32 -18.24
N GLY A 44 7.98 -10.41 -17.69
CA GLY A 44 6.55 -10.71 -17.74
C GLY A 44 5.90 -10.50 -16.38
N GLY A 45 4.93 -9.59 -16.29
CA GLY A 45 4.03 -9.45 -15.14
C GLY A 45 2.63 -9.91 -15.52
N SER A 46 2.12 -10.98 -14.91
CA SER A 46 0.74 -11.43 -15.09
C SER A 46 -0.05 -11.23 -13.80
N PHE A 47 -1.27 -10.71 -13.89
CA PHE A 47 -2.16 -10.61 -12.74
C PHE A 47 -2.74 -11.98 -12.44
N VAL A 48 -2.48 -12.50 -11.24
CA VAL A 48 -2.85 -13.86 -10.79
C VAL A 48 -3.77 -13.83 -9.56
N GLY A 49 -4.21 -12.65 -9.13
CA GLY A 49 -5.10 -12.50 -7.99
C GLY A 49 -4.49 -13.07 -6.70
N PHE A 50 -5.18 -14.03 -6.08
CA PHE A 50 -4.75 -14.65 -4.82
C PHE A 50 -3.90 -15.93 -4.98
N GLU A 51 -3.57 -16.35 -6.21
CA GLU A 51 -2.82 -17.60 -6.44
C GLU A 51 -1.50 -17.65 -5.68
N ASN A 52 -0.77 -16.53 -5.60
CA ASN A 52 0.49 -16.45 -4.86
C ASN A 52 0.31 -16.82 -3.38
N TYR A 53 -0.78 -16.38 -2.76
CA TYR A 53 -1.10 -16.66 -1.35
C TYR A 53 -1.51 -18.12 -1.14
N VAL A 54 -2.32 -18.69 -2.04
CA VAL A 54 -2.70 -20.11 -1.99
C VAL A 54 -1.47 -21.01 -2.13
N ARG A 55 -0.57 -20.67 -3.06
CA ARG A 55 0.70 -21.38 -3.25
C ARG A 55 1.56 -21.32 -1.99
N LEU A 56 1.73 -20.14 -1.41
CA LEU A 56 2.49 -19.94 -0.16
C LEU A 56 1.90 -20.75 1.01
N ALA A 57 0.57 -20.76 1.15
CA ALA A 57 -0.10 -21.48 2.24
C ALA A 57 0.04 -23.01 2.14
N GLY A 58 0.27 -23.55 0.94
CA GLY A 58 0.53 -24.97 0.71
C GLY A 58 2.01 -25.32 0.58
N ASP A 59 2.92 -24.36 0.70
CA ASP A 59 4.36 -24.58 0.52
C ASP A 59 4.94 -25.23 1.79
N PRO A 60 5.53 -26.45 1.70
CA PRO A 60 6.09 -27.15 2.87
C PRO A 60 7.28 -26.42 3.51
N VAL A 61 7.91 -25.49 2.79
CA VAL A 61 9.01 -24.66 3.30
C VAL A 61 8.48 -23.43 4.04
N PHE A 62 7.20 -23.09 3.89
CA PHE A 62 6.56 -21.98 4.58
C PHE A 62 5.89 -22.50 5.87
N HIS A 63 6.61 -22.45 6.98
CA HIS A 63 6.16 -22.87 8.32
C HIS A 63 6.02 -21.70 9.30
#